data_AF-A0A4C2E321-F1
#
_entry.id   AF-A0A4C2E321-F1
#
_cell.length_a   1.000
_cell.length_b   1.000
_cell.length_c   1.000
_cell.angle_alpha   90.00
_cell.angle_beta   90.00
_cell.angle_gamma   90.00
#
_symmetry.space_group_name_H-M   'P 1'
#
loop_
_entity.id
_entity.type
_entity.pdbx_description
1 polymer ?
#
loop_
_entity_poly.entity_id
_entity_poly.type
_entity_poly.pdbx_seq_one_letter_code
_entity_poly.pdbx_strand_id
1 'polypeptide(L)'
;MLVGDGQISRHFGTIAISIMSKSDYSSDSDSAPEEEGLDIGEKELQLQLREREEAQRREQRILKEQRRRQDEMFRKQREEKNSKEDTTSLEEMPIEVLESLAKKEQGPPDEQPAKRAAQRHITFDEELDEVPVARSPSRKKNKLSKLRARKGPVMVQVLSQNSQLPPKVERPVMKDKDKWLRRKGLRRR
;
A
#
# COMPACT_ATOMS: atom_id res chain seq x y z
N MET A 1 0.11 -30.29 -36.12
CA MET A 1 1.23 -31.23 -35.93
C MET A 1 2.50 -30.42 -36.18
N LEU A 2 3.45 -30.19 -35.28
CA LEU A 2 3.93 -30.91 -34.10
C LEU A 2 4.20 -29.95 -32.93
N VAL A 3 3.97 -30.40 -31.70
CA VAL A 3 4.48 -29.79 -30.47
C VAL A 3 5.73 -30.58 -30.08
N GLY A 4 6.87 -29.92 -29.94
CA GLY A 4 8.13 -30.52 -29.51
C GLY A 4 8.33 -30.29 -28.01
N ASP A 5 7.97 -31.29 -27.20
CA ASP A 5 8.20 -31.29 -25.76
C ASP A 5 9.67 -31.67 -25.46
N GLY A 6 10.50 -30.67 -25.16
CA GLY A 6 11.87 -30.87 -24.69
C GLY A 6 11.90 -31.23 -23.20
N GLN A 7 11.92 -32.54 -22.88
CA GLN A 7 12.15 -33.02 -21.52
C GLN A 7 13.64 -32.90 -21.16
N ILE A 8 13.99 -31.98 -20.25
CA ILE A 8 15.32 -31.93 -19.64
C ILE A 8 15.30 -32.79 -18.37
N SER A 9 15.70 -34.05 -18.51
CA SER A 9 15.95 -34.97 -17.39
C SER A 9 17.24 -34.55 -16.68
N ARG A 10 17.14 -34.12 -15.42
CA ARG A 10 18.31 -33.85 -14.56
C ARG A 10 18.46 -35.01 -13.58
N HIS A 11 19.36 -35.93 -13.92
CA HIS A 11 19.82 -37.01 -13.04
C HIS A 11 20.84 -36.42 -12.06
N PHE A 12 20.48 -36.32 -10.77
CA PHE A 12 21.45 -36.01 -9.72
C PHE A 12 21.83 -37.30 -9.01
N GLY A 13 23.02 -37.80 -9.34
CA GLY A 13 23.65 -38.93 -8.65
C GLY A 13 23.96 -38.58 -7.20
N THR A 14 23.72 -39.54 -6.31
CA THR A 14 24.05 -39.43 -4.89
C THR A 14 25.54 -39.72 -4.72
N ILE A 15 26.31 -38.76 -4.18
CA ILE A 15 27.73 -38.98 -3.86
C ILE A 15 27.82 -39.34 -2.37
N ALA A 16 28.12 -40.60 -2.09
CA ALA A 16 28.50 -41.08 -0.77
C ALA A 16 29.97 -40.72 -0.52
N ILE A 17 30.25 -40.00 0.57
CA ILE A 17 31.62 -39.65 0.98
C ILE A 17 32.12 -40.75 1.92
N SER A 18 32.98 -41.62 1.40
CA SER A 18 33.78 -42.59 2.15
C SER A 18 35.16 -41.98 2.43
N ILE A 19 35.55 -41.97 3.69
CA ILE A 19 36.84 -41.47 4.19
C ILE A 19 37.80 -42.65 4.36
N MET A 20 38.88 -42.72 3.57
CA MET A 20 40.09 -43.51 3.90
C MET A 20 41.38 -42.90 3.31
N SER A 21 42.28 -42.55 4.24
CA SER A 21 43.76 -42.52 4.29
C SER A 21 44.67 -42.53 3.04
N LYS A 22 45.59 -41.53 3.05
CA LYS A 22 47.06 -41.54 2.78
C LYS A 22 47.66 -42.26 1.55
N SER A 23 48.33 -41.50 0.69
CA SER A 23 49.70 -41.78 0.20
C SER A 23 50.30 -40.60 -0.58
N ASP A 24 51.64 -40.55 -0.58
CA ASP A 24 52.56 -39.49 -0.97
C ASP A 24 52.83 -39.28 -2.48
N TYR A 25 53.26 -38.03 -2.80
CA TYR A 25 54.08 -37.54 -3.93
C TYR A 25 53.73 -37.86 -5.40
N SER A 26 53.33 -36.82 -6.16
CA SER A 26 53.94 -36.51 -7.46
C SER A 26 53.75 -35.01 -7.78
N SER A 27 54.87 -34.29 -7.90
CA SER A 27 54.92 -32.92 -8.40
C SER A 27 54.71 -32.96 -9.91
N ASP A 28 53.47 -32.85 -10.36
CA ASP A 28 53.16 -32.55 -11.75
C ASP A 28 52.87 -31.05 -11.88
N SER A 29 53.70 -30.37 -12.66
CA SER A 29 53.66 -28.94 -12.89
C SER A 29 52.53 -28.64 -13.88
N ASP A 30 51.29 -28.77 -13.39
CA ASP A 30 50.09 -28.44 -14.15
C ASP A 30 49.93 -26.91 -14.12
N SER A 31 50.55 -26.25 -15.11
CA SER A 31 50.30 -24.83 -15.37
C SER A 31 48.85 -24.69 -15.80
N ALA A 32 47.97 -24.50 -14.81
CA ALA A 32 46.56 -24.21 -15.02
C ALA A 32 46.43 -23.01 -15.98
N PRO A 33 45.45 -23.02 -16.90
CA PRO A 33 45.16 -21.87 -17.75
C PRO A 33 44.99 -20.63 -16.86
N GLU A 34 45.65 -19.52 -17.21
CA GLU A 34 45.48 -18.25 -16.50
C GLU A 34 43.98 -17.90 -16.43
N GLU A 35 43.51 -17.52 -15.24
CA GLU A 35 42.11 -17.24 -14.91
C GLU A 35 41.53 -15.96 -15.58
N GLU A 36 41.70 -15.78 -16.89
CA GLU A 36 41.15 -14.61 -17.62
C GLU A 36 39.60 -14.58 -17.63
N GLY A 37 38.93 -15.66 -17.22
CA GLY A 37 37.47 -15.76 -17.18
C GLY A 37 36.79 -15.16 -15.95
N LEU A 38 37.47 -15.10 -14.79
CA LEU A 38 36.88 -14.56 -13.55
C LEU A 38 36.81 -13.02 -13.60
N ASP A 39 37.81 -12.41 -14.22
CA ASP A 39 37.98 -10.96 -14.34
C ASP A 39 36.86 -10.31 -15.18
N ILE A 40 36.30 -11.06 -16.14
CA ILE A 40 35.17 -10.63 -16.97
C ILE A 40 33.87 -10.65 -16.17
N GLY A 41 33.66 -11.68 -15.35
CA GLY A 41 32.48 -11.81 -14.48
C GLY A 41 32.44 -10.74 -13.39
N GLU A 42 33.60 -10.39 -12.81
CA GLU A 42 33.70 -9.30 -11.84
C GLU A 42 33.39 -7.94 -12.46
N LYS A 43 33.89 -7.66 -13.67
CA LYS A 43 33.60 -6.42 -14.40
C LYS A 43 32.11 -6.31 -14.76
N GLU A 44 31.47 -7.40 -15.17
CA GLU A 44 30.04 -7.43 -15.46
C GLU A 44 29.19 -7.16 -14.20
N LEU A 45 29.53 -7.80 -13.07
CA LEU A 45 28.87 -7.55 -11.79
C LEU A 45 29.03 -6.10 -11.31
N GLN A 46 30.23 -5.54 -11.42
CA GLN A 46 30.49 -4.14 -11.07
C GLN A 46 29.67 -3.18 -11.96
N LEU A 47 29.54 -3.48 -13.25
CA LEU A 47 28.73 -2.68 -14.17
C LEU A 47 27.24 -2.69 -13.75
N GLN A 48 26.69 -3.86 -13.45
CA GLN A 48 25.30 -4.01 -13.00
C GLN A 48 25.05 -3.31 -11.66
N LEU A 49 25.99 -3.39 -10.72
CA LEU A 49 25.94 -2.67 -9.44
C LEU A 49 25.89 -1.16 -9.65
N ARG A 50 26.76 -0.64 -10.52
CA ARG A 50 26.83 0.78 -10.84
C ARG A 50 25.57 1.28 -11.54
N GLU A 51 25.04 0.52 -12.50
CA GLU A 51 23.80 0.87 -13.19
C GLU A 51 22.62 0.93 -12.22
N ARG A 52 22.54 -0.04 -11.30
CA ARG A 52 21.52 -0.06 -10.24
C ARG A 52 21.64 1.14 -9.30
N GLU A 53 22.85 1.51 -8.90
CA GLU A 53 23.08 2.68 -8.05
C GLU A 53 22.69 3.98 -8.77
N GLU A 54 23.06 4.13 -10.04
CA GLU A 54 22.70 5.30 -10.84
C GLU A 54 21.19 5.40 -11.05
N ALA A 55 20.50 4.28 -11.29
CA ALA A 55 19.05 4.23 -11.39
C ALA A 55 18.38 4.71 -10.08
N GLN A 56 18.82 4.18 -8.93
CA GLN A 56 18.32 4.61 -7.62
C GLN A 56 18.56 6.09 -7.37
N ARG A 57 19.73 6.61 -7.75
CA ARG A 57 20.06 8.03 -7.60
C ARG A 57 19.17 8.92 -8.48
N ARG A 58 18.83 8.50 -9.69
CA ARG A 58 17.89 9.21 -10.57
C ARG A 58 16.48 9.23 -9.98
N GLU A 59 15.98 8.10 -9.49
CA GLU A 59 14.68 8.02 -8.83
C GLU A 59 14.58 8.94 -7.61
N GLN A 60 15.62 8.93 -6.76
CA GLN A 60 15.68 9.82 -5.59
C GLN A 60 15.68 11.31 -5.97
N ARG A 61 16.40 11.68 -7.04
CA ARG A 61 16.40 13.06 -7.55
C ARG A 61 15.02 13.48 -8.03
N ILE A 62 14.33 12.63 -8.78
CA ILE A 62 12.97 12.89 -9.27
C ILE A 62 12.00 13.06 -8.10
N LEU A 63 12.06 12.18 -7.09
CA LEU A 63 11.21 12.28 -5.91
C LEU A 63 11.47 13.56 -5.11
N LYS A 64 12.73 13.96 -4.97
CA LYS A 64 13.11 15.21 -4.28
C LYS A 64 12.59 16.44 -5.01
N GLU A 65 12.68 16.45 -6.34
CA GLU A 65 12.18 17.54 -7.17
C GLU A 65 10.65 17.62 -7.13
N GLN A 66 9.95 16.49 -7.18
CA GLN A 66 8.49 16.45 -7.04
C GLN A 66 8.04 16.98 -5.67
N ARG A 67 8.71 16.58 -4.60
CA ARG A 67 8.43 17.10 -3.25
C ARG A 67 8.59 18.62 -3.20
N ARG A 68 9.71 19.13 -3.72
CA ARG A 68 9.96 20.58 -3.76
C ARG A 68 8.87 21.34 -4.51
N ARG A 69 8.42 20.83 -5.66
CA ARG A 69 7.32 21.45 -6.44
C ARG A 69 6.00 21.46 -5.66
N GLN A 70 5.69 20.39 -4.94
CA GLN A 70 4.49 20.33 -4.10
C GLN A 70 4.56 21.33 -2.93
N ASP A 71 5.71 21.38 -2.25
CA ASP A 71 5.94 22.31 -1.14
C ASP A 71 5.82 23.77 -1.60
N GLU A 72 6.38 24.11 -2.76
CA GLU A 72 6.26 25.44 -3.36
C GLU A 72 4.80 25.79 -3.71
N MET A 73 4.02 24.84 -4.23
CA MET A 73 2.59 25.04 -4.52
C MET A 73 1.77 25.25 -3.25
N PHE A 74 2.00 24.44 -2.21
CA PHE A 74 1.29 24.60 -0.93
C PHE A 74 1.66 25.89 -0.22
N ARG A 75 2.94 26.31 -0.31
CA ARG A 75 3.37 27.59 0.25
C ARG A 75 2.63 28.75 -0.42
N LYS A 76 2.56 28.78 -1.75
CA LYS A 76 1.80 29.79 -2.51
C LYS A 76 0.32 29.80 -2.13
N GLN A 77 -0.33 28.64 -2.03
CA GLN A 77 -1.74 28.56 -1.63
C GLN A 77 -1.98 29.11 -0.22
N ARG A 78 -1.05 28.86 0.71
CA ARG A 78 -1.14 29.38 2.07
C ARG A 78 -0.95 30.89 2.12
N GLU A 79 0.03 31.41 1.39
CA GLU A 79 0.26 32.85 1.24
C GLU A 79 -0.99 33.55 0.65
N GLU A 80 -1.62 32.96 -0.38
CA GLU A 80 -2.83 33.50 -1.00
C GLU A 80 -4.04 33.51 -0.04
N LYS A 81 -4.23 32.44 0.74
CA LYS A 81 -5.30 32.39 1.75
C LYS A 81 -5.09 33.44 2.84
N ASN A 82 -3.89 33.52 3.39
CA ASN A 82 -3.56 34.50 4.42
C ASN A 82 -3.77 35.94 3.89
N SER A 83 -3.37 36.24 2.65
CA SER A 83 -3.60 37.57 2.05
C SER A 83 -5.07 37.93 1.83
N LYS A 84 -5.94 36.93 1.65
CA LYS A 84 -7.40 37.12 1.50
C LYS A 84 -8.08 37.31 2.84
N GLU A 85 -7.62 36.62 3.88
CA GLU A 85 -8.15 36.74 5.25
C GLU A 85 -7.86 38.14 5.84
N ASP A 86 -6.72 38.74 5.53
CA ASP A 86 -6.34 40.07 6.03
C ASP A 86 -7.15 41.23 5.41
N THR A 87 -7.84 41.01 4.28
CA THR A 87 -8.57 42.06 3.54
C THR A 87 -10.08 41.93 3.57
N THR A 88 -10.63 40.77 3.95
CA THR A 88 -12.09 40.50 3.86
C THR A 88 -12.78 40.21 5.18
N SER A 89 -12.03 40.03 6.28
CA SER A 89 -12.61 39.59 7.57
C SER A 89 -13.20 40.74 8.41
N LEU A 90 -12.98 42.00 8.04
CA LEU A 90 -13.38 43.17 8.85
C LEU A 90 -14.59 43.96 8.31
N GLU A 91 -15.05 43.72 7.09
CA GLU A 91 -15.95 44.70 6.44
C GLU A 91 -17.43 44.29 6.36
N GLU A 92 -17.83 43.01 6.33
CA GLU A 92 -19.26 42.69 6.12
C GLU A 92 -19.74 41.43 6.88
N MET A 93 -19.99 41.58 8.18
CA MET A 93 -20.92 40.70 8.87
C MET A 93 -22.36 41.16 8.54
N PRO A 94 -23.23 40.32 7.98
CA PRO A 94 -24.60 40.70 7.66
C PRO A 94 -25.38 40.98 8.96
N ILE A 95 -25.64 42.27 9.22
CA ILE A 95 -26.33 42.78 10.42
C ILE A 95 -27.71 42.11 10.60
N GLU A 96 -28.36 41.74 9.49
CA GLU A 96 -29.65 41.04 9.46
C GLU A 96 -29.66 39.70 10.22
N VAL A 97 -28.52 39.00 10.26
CA VAL A 97 -28.39 37.73 11.00
C VAL A 97 -28.28 37.96 12.51
N LEU A 98 -27.64 39.05 12.92
CA LEU A 98 -27.53 39.42 14.33
C LEU A 98 -28.87 39.93 14.87
N GLU A 99 -29.60 40.69 14.06
CA GLU A 99 -30.91 41.24 14.44
C GLU A 99 -31.99 40.14 14.54
N SER A 100 -31.93 39.12 13.69
CA SER A 100 -32.84 37.96 13.76
C SER A 100 -32.56 37.06 14.97
N LEU A 101 -31.30 36.96 15.43
CA LEU A 101 -30.96 36.28 16.68
C LEU A 101 -31.46 37.06 17.91
N ALA A 102 -31.27 38.38 17.93
CA ALA A 102 -31.74 39.23 19.03
C ALA A 102 -33.28 39.22 19.18
N LYS A 103 -34.01 39.18 18.06
CA LYS A 103 -35.49 39.02 18.06
C LYS A 103 -35.94 37.66 18.58
N LYS A 104 -35.14 36.60 18.40
CA LYS A 104 -35.48 35.25 18.85
C LYS A 104 -35.31 35.05 20.36
N GLU A 105 -34.47 35.85 21.02
CA GLU A 105 -34.29 35.81 22.48
C GLU A 105 -35.36 36.60 23.27
N GLN A 106 -36.14 37.48 22.62
CA GLN A 106 -37.17 38.31 23.30
C GLN A 106 -38.61 37.75 23.25
N GLY A 107 -38.81 36.55 22.71
CA GLY A 107 -40.11 35.84 22.78
C GLY A 107 -40.36 35.23 24.17
N PRO A 108 -41.63 35.07 24.62
CA PRO A 108 -41.93 34.47 25.91
C PRO A 108 -41.32 33.05 26.00
N PRO A 109 -40.86 32.61 27.19
CA PRO A 109 -40.15 31.36 27.35
C PRO A 109 -41.16 30.21 27.21
N ASP A 110 -41.31 29.67 26.00
CA ASP A 110 -41.89 28.34 25.85
C ASP A 110 -40.96 27.35 26.56
N GLU A 111 -41.50 26.74 27.62
CA GLU A 111 -40.87 25.70 28.41
C GLU A 111 -40.57 24.47 27.55
N GLN A 112 -39.44 24.50 26.83
CA GLN A 112 -38.78 23.28 26.38
C GLN A 112 -37.40 23.24 27.02
N PRO A 113 -37.07 22.17 27.78
CA PRO A 113 -35.74 22.06 28.35
C PRO A 113 -34.73 21.98 27.21
N ALA A 114 -33.86 22.99 27.12
CA ALA A 114 -32.66 23.03 26.30
C ALA A 114 -31.69 21.93 26.72
N LYS A 115 -32.05 20.67 26.39
CA LYS A 115 -31.13 19.55 26.39
C LYS A 115 -30.24 19.75 25.17
N ARG A 116 -29.02 20.23 25.43
CA ARG A 116 -27.86 20.22 24.53
C ARG A 116 -28.03 19.16 23.45
N ALA A 117 -28.10 19.62 22.20
CA ALA A 117 -28.24 18.78 21.02
C ALA A 117 -26.97 17.92 20.83
N ALA A 118 -26.82 16.87 21.63
CA ALA A 118 -26.03 15.72 21.26
C ALA A 118 -26.75 15.06 20.08
N GLN A 119 -26.07 14.90 18.96
CA GLN A 119 -26.56 14.21 17.77
C GLN A 119 -27.10 12.82 18.18
N ARG A 120 -28.43 12.71 18.31
CA ARG A 120 -29.10 11.42 18.42
C ARG A 120 -29.29 10.90 17.00
N HIS A 121 -28.66 9.78 16.69
CA HIS A 121 -28.88 9.08 15.43
C HIS A 121 -30.37 8.71 15.35
N ILE A 122 -31.05 9.13 14.29
CA ILE A 122 -32.42 8.69 14.01
C ILE A 122 -32.31 7.22 13.60
N THR A 123 -32.79 6.33 14.46
CA THR A 123 -32.79 4.88 14.20
C THR A 123 -34.14 4.58 13.56
N PHE A 124 -34.16 4.33 12.25
CA PHE A 124 -35.35 3.86 11.54
C PHE A 124 -35.50 2.36 11.81
N ASP A 125 -36.04 1.99 12.96
CA ASP A 125 -36.56 0.64 13.24
C ASP A 125 -37.88 0.82 13.98
N GLU A 126 -38.91 1.23 13.24
CA GLU A 126 -40.29 1.12 13.67
C GLU A 126 -41.05 0.38 12.56
N GLU A 127 -41.42 -0.85 12.89
CA GLU A 127 -42.44 -1.70 12.27
C GLU A 127 -42.25 -2.09 10.80
N LEU A 128 -41.60 -3.25 10.61
CA LEU A 128 -41.88 -4.08 9.44
C LEU A 128 -42.14 -5.51 9.92
N ASP A 129 -43.42 -5.83 9.88
CA ASP A 129 -44.13 -7.06 10.22
C ASP A 129 -43.35 -8.38 10.23
N GLU A 130 -43.79 -9.19 11.19
CA GLU A 130 -43.48 -10.59 11.44
C GLU A 130 -43.46 -11.47 10.17
N VAL A 131 -42.26 -11.83 9.70
CA VAL A 131 -42.02 -13.15 9.07
C VAL A 131 -40.59 -13.60 9.38
N PRO A 132 -40.36 -14.73 10.08
CA PRO A 132 -39.03 -15.31 10.20
C PRO A 132 -38.69 -16.05 8.91
N VAL A 133 -38.49 -15.32 7.80
CA VAL A 133 -37.81 -15.91 6.65
C VAL A 133 -36.37 -16.08 7.06
N ALA A 134 -35.94 -17.34 7.23
CA ALA A 134 -34.55 -17.73 7.46
C ALA A 134 -33.61 -17.02 6.46
N ARG A 135 -33.08 -15.86 6.85
CA ARG A 135 -32.16 -15.06 6.04
C ARG A 135 -30.81 -15.78 6.08
N SER A 136 -30.58 -16.63 5.09
CA SER A 136 -29.29 -17.27 4.81
C SER A 136 -28.14 -16.25 4.98
N PRO A 137 -27.15 -16.47 5.87
CA PRO A 137 -26.11 -15.49 6.19
C PRO A 137 -25.15 -15.20 5.02
N SER A 138 -25.28 -15.92 3.90
CA SER A 138 -24.42 -15.79 2.71
C SER A 138 -24.73 -14.57 1.85
N ARG A 139 -25.95 -14.01 1.87
CA ARG A 139 -26.36 -12.94 0.93
C ARG A 139 -25.85 -11.54 1.28
N LYS A 140 -25.29 -11.32 2.47
CA LYS A 140 -24.89 -9.98 2.97
C LYS A 140 -23.45 -9.58 2.65
N LYS A 141 -22.58 -10.51 2.21
CA LYS A 141 -21.14 -10.26 2.04
C LYS A 141 -20.78 -9.39 0.82
N ASN A 142 -21.71 -9.21 -0.12
CA ASN A 142 -21.47 -8.50 -1.37
C ASN A 142 -21.74 -6.99 -1.31
N LYS A 143 -22.14 -6.45 -0.15
CA LYS A 143 -22.49 -5.02 0.01
C LYS A 143 -21.35 -4.14 0.51
N LEU A 144 -20.14 -4.66 0.68
CA LEU A 144 -18.99 -3.87 1.12
C LEU A 144 -18.59 -2.86 0.03
N SER A 145 -18.65 -1.58 0.36
CA SER A 145 -18.36 -0.48 -0.56
C SER A 145 -16.89 -0.50 -0.98
N LYS A 146 -16.66 -0.40 -2.29
CA LYS A 146 -15.31 -0.25 -2.84
C LYS A 146 -14.91 1.21 -2.69
N LEU A 147 -13.72 1.48 -2.12
CA LEU A 147 -13.14 2.82 -2.03
C LEU A 147 -12.75 3.42 -3.40
N ARG A 148 -12.88 2.63 -4.47
CA ARG A 148 -12.66 3.02 -5.86
C ARG A 148 -13.93 2.80 -6.65
N ALA A 149 -14.41 3.85 -7.30
CA ALA A 149 -15.55 3.81 -8.19
C ALA A 149 -15.12 4.29 -9.59
N ARG A 150 -15.60 3.61 -10.64
CA ARG A 150 -15.46 4.11 -12.01
C ARG A 150 -16.64 5.04 -12.31
N LYS A 151 -16.35 6.25 -12.74
CA LYS A 151 -17.34 7.21 -13.24
C LYS A 151 -17.04 7.47 -14.71
N GLY A 152 -17.57 6.60 -15.57
CA GLY A 152 -17.27 6.61 -17.00
C GLY A 152 -15.78 6.27 -17.28
N PRO A 153 -15.05 7.07 -18.06
CA PRO A 153 -13.64 6.81 -18.38
C PRO A 153 -12.70 7.04 -17.19
N VAL A 154 -13.14 7.76 -16.16
CA VAL A 154 -12.30 8.15 -15.03
C VAL A 154 -12.53 7.22 -13.82
N MET A 155 -11.45 6.88 -13.12
CA MET A 155 -11.52 6.18 -11.84
C MET A 155 -11.35 7.17 -10.69
N VAL A 156 -12.33 7.24 -9.81
CA VAL A 156 -12.28 8.05 -8.59
C VAL A 156 -11.91 7.14 -7.42
N GLN A 157 -10.84 7.50 -6.71
CA GLN A 157 -10.38 6.81 -5.51
C GLN A 157 -10.45 7.75 -4.32
N VAL A 158 -11.12 7.33 -3.25
CA VAL A 158 -11.07 8.03 -1.96
C VAL A 158 -9.74 7.71 -1.28
N LEU A 159 -9.00 8.75 -0.89
CA LEU A 159 -7.74 8.61 -0.17
C LEU A 159 -8.03 8.16 1.26
N SER A 160 -7.45 7.04 1.71
CA SER A 160 -7.57 6.63 3.10
C SER A 160 -6.73 7.54 3.98
N GLN A 161 -7.30 8.07 5.06
CA GLN A 161 -6.51 8.80 6.05
C GLN A 161 -5.47 7.86 6.68
N ASN A 162 -4.28 8.41 6.97
CA ASN A 162 -3.14 7.64 7.48
C ASN A 162 -3.53 6.92 8.77
N SER A 163 -3.82 5.62 8.68
CA SER A 163 -4.10 4.81 9.86
C SER A 163 -2.80 4.60 10.62
N GLN A 164 -2.83 4.82 11.93
CA GLN A 164 -1.70 4.56 12.84
C GLN A 164 -1.25 3.08 12.86
N LEU A 165 -1.98 2.20 12.19
CA LEU A 165 -1.65 0.79 12.02
C LEU A 165 -0.62 0.58 10.90
N PRO A 166 0.26 -0.43 11.05
CA PRO A 166 1.20 -0.79 10.00
C PRO A 166 0.48 -1.27 8.74
N PRO A 167 1.12 -1.13 7.56
CA PRO A 167 0.56 -1.60 6.30
C PRO A 167 0.27 -3.10 6.34
N LYS A 168 -0.79 -3.51 5.65
CA LYS A 168 -1.19 -4.92 5.57
C LYS A 168 -0.14 -5.71 4.80
N VAL A 169 0.16 -6.90 5.30
CA VAL A 169 1.11 -7.82 4.69
C VAL A 169 0.64 -8.24 3.28
N GLU A 170 1.58 -8.28 2.34
CA GLU A 170 1.33 -8.72 0.97
C GLU A 170 1.02 -10.22 0.93
N ARG A 171 -0.23 -10.54 0.58
CA ARG A 171 -0.70 -11.92 0.45
C ARG A 171 0.10 -12.79 -0.53
N PRO A 172 0.53 -12.33 -1.73
CA PRO A 172 1.31 -13.20 -2.62
C PRO A 172 2.63 -13.62 -1.98
N VAL A 173 3.36 -12.67 -1.39
CA VAL A 173 4.64 -12.91 -0.71
C VAL A 173 4.49 -13.91 0.43
N MET A 174 3.48 -13.73 1.29
CA MET A 174 3.21 -14.68 2.37
C MET A 174 2.77 -16.05 1.88
N LYS A 175 1.98 -16.12 0.80
CA LYS A 175 1.57 -17.39 0.20
C LYS A 175 2.75 -18.15 -0.37
N ASP A 176 3.69 -17.49 -1.02
CA ASP A 176 4.87 -18.14 -1.58
C ASP A 176 5.79 -18.67 -0.47
N LYS A 177 5.99 -17.87 0.58
CA LYS A 177 6.70 -18.30 1.80
C LYS A 177 6.03 -19.51 2.44
N ASP A 178 4.72 -19.45 2.65
CA ASP A 178 3.96 -20.54 3.29
C ASP A 178 3.92 -21.80 2.41
N LYS A 179 3.74 -21.64 1.09
CA LYS A 179 3.77 -22.74 0.11
C LYS A 179 5.13 -23.42 0.09
N TRP A 180 6.21 -22.65 0.16
CA TRP A 180 7.56 -23.18 0.25
C TRP A 180 7.78 -23.97 1.53
N LEU A 181 7.41 -23.39 2.68
CA LEU A 181 7.56 -24.03 3.98
C LEU A 181 6.68 -25.28 4.10
N ARG A 182 5.46 -25.26 3.57
CA ARG A 182 4.49 -26.37 3.63
C ARG A 182 4.50 -27.23 2.37
N ARG A 183 5.59 -27.21 1.59
CA ARG A 183 5.69 -28.00 0.36
C ARG A 183 5.56 -29.49 0.66
N LYS A 184 4.85 -30.22 -0.20
CA LYS A 184 4.57 -31.66 -0.05
C LYS A 184 5.84 -32.52 0.08
N GLY A 185 6.95 -32.06 -0.50
CA GLY A 185 8.26 -32.72 -0.39
C GLY A 185 8.93 -32.59 0.98
N LEU A 186 8.48 -31.67 1.83
CA LEU A 186 8.91 -31.59 3.21
C LEU A 186 7.98 -32.49 4.04
N ARG A 187 8.44 -33.70 4.39
CA ARG A 187 7.72 -34.63 5.28
C ARG A 187 7.70 -34.05 6.70
N ARG A 188 6.85 -33.06 6.92
CA ARG A 188 6.62 -32.47 8.25
C ARG A 188 5.98 -33.56 9.11
N ARG A 189 6.64 -33.90 10.22
CA ARG A 189 6.07 -34.77 11.26
C ARG A 189 4.98 -34.04 12.03
#